data_AF-A0A6N4WWS7-F1
#
_entry.id   AF-A0A6N4WWS7-F1
#
_cell.length_a   1.000
_cell.length_b   1.000
_cell.length_c   1.000
_cell.angle_alpha   90.00
_cell.angle_beta   90.00
_cell.angle_gamma   90.00
#
_symmetry.space_group_name_H-M   'P 1'
#
loop_
_entity.id
_entity.type
_entity.pdbx_description
1 polymer ?
#
loop_
_entity_poly.entity_id
_entity_poly.type
_entity_poly.pdbx_seq_one_letter_code
_entity_poly.pdbx_strand_id
1 'polypeptide(L)'
;MNKRSIASLIGLVLLGSASVIIYTNSKQREEPQAETREEAIARMEHVNAEISRSLRFNQWEAKLQNDPRDRSSFSEMALELDNPTIEESDAKIAIHSLLSSMRTTVYRGDYPAGLNVEITNALLGDNPRKVAYLPMDSPRINEYGELVDEYGTAYWFHSKASNDLTITSAGPDKRLHTADDIRYPTD
;
A
#
# COMPACT_ATOMS: atom_id res chain seq x y z
N MET A 1 12.74 44.01 -37.94
CA MET A 1 11.30 43.77 -37.75
C MET A 1 11.13 42.87 -36.52
N ASN A 2 10.69 43.47 -35.40
CA ASN A 2 10.13 42.95 -34.13
C ASN A 2 10.56 41.56 -33.60
N LYS A 3 11.36 41.48 -32.52
CA LYS A 3 10.99 41.46 -31.07
C LYS A 3 10.17 40.23 -30.63
N ARG A 4 10.79 39.25 -29.93
CA ARG A 4 10.57 38.91 -28.50
C ARG A 4 11.12 37.51 -28.10
N SER A 5 11.83 37.51 -26.97
CA SER A 5 12.31 36.37 -26.18
C SER A 5 11.25 35.90 -25.18
N ILE A 6 11.06 34.58 -24.98
CA ILE A 6 10.38 33.93 -23.82
C ILE A 6 10.92 32.47 -23.77
N ALA A 7 11.89 32.07 -22.94
CA ALA A 7 11.88 31.83 -21.49
C ALA A 7 10.94 30.71 -20.98
N SER A 8 11.55 29.66 -20.42
CA SER A 8 11.14 28.93 -19.19
C SER A 8 9.76 28.26 -19.07
N LEU A 9 9.78 26.94 -18.81
CA LEU A 9 9.43 26.30 -17.51
C LEU A 9 8.86 24.89 -17.72
N ILE A 10 9.70 23.89 -17.44
CA ILE A 10 9.25 22.55 -17.07
C ILE A 10 8.76 22.67 -15.63
N GLY A 11 7.44 22.77 -15.46
CA GLY A 11 6.76 22.82 -14.17
C GLY A 11 5.69 21.72 -14.10
N LEU A 12 5.90 20.79 -13.17
CA LEU A 12 4.98 19.84 -12.55
C LEU A 12 3.65 19.49 -13.28
N VAL A 13 3.58 18.26 -13.74
CA VAL A 13 2.33 17.54 -14.05
C VAL A 13 1.67 17.11 -12.73
N LEU A 14 0.83 17.98 -12.16
CA LEU A 14 -0.15 17.62 -11.12
C LEU A 14 -1.47 18.40 -11.33
N LEU A 15 -2.03 18.34 -12.55
CA LEU A 15 -3.33 18.94 -12.88
C LEU A 15 -4.23 18.02 -13.73
N GLY A 16 -3.96 16.71 -13.72
CA GLY A 16 -4.65 15.74 -14.58
C GLY A 16 -6.01 15.25 -14.05
N SER A 17 -6.22 15.19 -12.73
CA SER A 17 -7.46 14.65 -12.14
C SER A 17 -8.54 15.71 -11.87
N ALA A 18 -8.15 16.97 -11.65
CA ALA A 18 -9.11 18.04 -11.38
C ALA A 18 -9.91 18.46 -12.64
N SER A 19 -9.32 18.39 -13.83
CA SER A 19 -9.95 18.86 -15.07
C SER A 19 -11.09 17.97 -15.56
N VAL A 20 -11.06 16.67 -15.24
CA VAL A 20 -12.08 15.71 -15.68
C VAL A 20 -13.37 15.86 -14.86
N ILE A 21 -13.28 16.29 -13.61
CA ILE A 21 -14.46 16.48 -12.74
C ILE A 21 -15.26 17.74 -13.15
N ILE A 22 -14.64 18.72 -13.82
CA ILE A 22 -15.31 19.99 -14.16
C ILE A 22 -16.31 19.84 -15.33
N TYR A 23 -16.19 18.82 -16.20
CA TYR A 23 -16.99 18.76 -17.42
C TYR A 23 -18.37 18.11 -17.26
N THR A 24 -18.59 17.25 -16.25
CA THR A 24 -19.80 16.41 -16.19
C THR A 24 -20.94 16.94 -15.33
N ASN A 25 -20.80 18.06 -14.60
CA ASN A 25 -21.83 18.49 -13.64
C ASN A 25 -22.23 19.97 -13.74
N SER A 26 -22.62 20.43 -14.94
CA SER A 26 -23.03 21.83 -15.19
C SER A 26 -24.51 22.14 -14.95
N LYS A 27 -25.30 21.20 -14.40
CA LYS A 27 -26.68 21.45 -13.99
C LYS A 27 -26.89 20.99 -12.55
N GLN A 28 -27.17 21.97 -11.67
CA GLN A 28 -27.33 21.91 -10.21
C GLN A 28 -26.11 22.43 -9.45
N ARG A 29 -25.92 23.76 -9.48
CA ARG A 29 -25.10 24.48 -8.49
C ARG A 29 -25.99 24.82 -7.30
N GLU A 30 -26.15 23.87 -6.38
CA GLU A 30 -26.12 24.24 -4.97
C GLU A 30 -24.68 24.67 -4.69
N GLU A 31 -24.45 25.81 -4.04
CA GLU A 31 -23.10 26.17 -3.60
C GLU A 31 -22.59 25.03 -2.72
N PRO A 32 -21.46 24.37 -3.04
CA PRO A 32 -20.92 23.35 -2.15
C PRO A 32 -20.63 24.05 -0.83
N GLN A 33 -21.28 23.59 0.24
CA GLN A 33 -20.94 24.03 1.60
C GLN A 33 -19.43 23.88 1.75
N ALA A 34 -18.75 24.96 2.18
CA ALA A 34 -17.30 24.98 2.23
C ALA A 34 -16.82 23.90 3.22
N GLU A 35 -16.42 22.74 2.67
CA GLU A 35 -15.89 21.61 3.42
C GLU A 35 -14.61 22.07 4.13
N THR A 36 -14.58 21.86 5.44
CA THR A 36 -13.39 22.14 6.23
C THR A 36 -12.27 21.15 5.88
N ARG A 37 -11.02 21.50 6.19
CA ARG A 37 -9.88 20.59 5.97
C ARG A 37 -10.06 19.26 6.73
N GLU A 38 -10.65 19.29 7.92
CA GLU A 38 -10.90 18.10 8.74
C GLU A 38 -11.96 17.20 8.10
N GLU A 39 -13.06 17.78 7.61
CA GLU A 39 -14.09 17.04 6.88
C GLU A 39 -13.54 16.42 5.59
N ALA A 40 -12.71 17.16 4.84
CA ALA A 40 -12.06 16.66 3.63
C ALA A 40 -11.11 15.49 3.92
N ILE A 41 -10.35 15.55 5.02
CA ILE A 41 -9.48 14.45 5.45
C ILE A 41 -10.33 13.23 5.84
N ALA A 42 -11.34 13.42 6.69
CA ALA A 42 -12.20 12.33 7.14
C ALA A 42 -12.95 11.66 5.97
N ARG A 43 -13.40 12.45 4.99
CA ARG A 43 -14.01 11.94 3.76
C ARG A 43 -13.02 11.12 2.94
N MET A 44 -11.79 11.60 2.80
CA MET A 44 -10.75 10.88 2.05
C MET A 44 -10.38 9.56 2.74
N GLU A 45 -10.24 9.57 4.06
CA GLU A 45 -10.02 8.37 4.88
C GLU A 45 -11.16 7.37 4.72
N HIS A 46 -12.41 7.84 4.76
CA HIS A 46 -13.58 7.00 4.54
C HIS A 46 -13.59 6.36 3.15
N VAL A 47 -13.33 7.15 2.11
CA VAL A 47 -13.25 6.65 0.72
C VAL A 47 -12.12 5.63 0.56
N ASN A 48 -10.94 5.90 1.13
CA ASN A 48 -9.82 4.96 1.10
C ASN A 48 -10.19 3.65 1.81
N ALA A 49 -10.85 3.72 2.97
CA ALA A 49 -11.30 2.54 3.69
C ALA A 49 -12.34 1.71 2.90
N GLU A 50 -13.25 2.37 2.17
CA GLU A 50 -14.20 1.69 1.28
C GLU A 50 -13.51 1.04 0.09
N ILE A 51 -12.57 1.73 -0.54
CA ILE A 51 -11.76 1.20 -1.64
C ILE A 51 -10.98 -0.03 -1.14
N SER A 52 -10.25 0.09 -0.02
CA SER A 52 -9.48 -1.02 0.54
C SER A 52 -10.37 -2.24 0.83
N ARG A 53 -11.52 -2.05 1.48
CA ARG A 53 -12.49 -3.12 1.70
C ARG A 53 -12.97 -3.77 0.40
N SER A 54 -13.22 -2.98 -0.64
CA SER A 54 -13.70 -3.49 -1.93
C SER A 54 -12.64 -4.28 -2.72
N LEU A 55 -11.36 -3.97 -2.50
CA LEU A 55 -10.24 -4.58 -3.22
C LEU A 55 -9.74 -5.88 -2.59
N ARG A 56 -10.22 -6.27 -1.39
CA ARG A 56 -9.68 -7.42 -0.66
C ARG A 56 -9.70 -8.71 -1.49
N PHE A 57 -8.52 -9.31 -1.62
CA PHE A 57 -8.37 -10.60 -2.26
C PHE A 57 -8.80 -11.73 -1.33
N ASN A 58 -9.58 -12.67 -1.85
CA ASN A 58 -10.01 -13.86 -1.12
C ASN A 58 -9.20 -15.08 -1.58
N GLN A 59 -8.23 -15.52 -0.76
CA GLN A 59 -7.41 -16.69 -1.11
C GLN A 59 -8.20 -17.99 -1.14
N TRP A 60 -9.26 -18.14 -0.34
CA TRP A 60 -9.97 -19.41 -0.20
C TRP A 60 -10.72 -19.83 -1.48
N GLU A 61 -11.15 -18.84 -2.27
CA GLU A 61 -11.84 -19.02 -3.54
C GLU A 61 -10.89 -18.95 -4.74
N ALA A 62 -9.63 -18.53 -4.51
CA ALA A 62 -8.66 -18.34 -5.57
C ALA A 62 -7.99 -19.67 -5.95
N LYS A 63 -7.74 -19.83 -7.26
CA LYS A 63 -6.91 -20.92 -7.77
C LYS A 63 -5.43 -20.55 -7.67
N LEU A 64 -4.82 -20.88 -6.54
CA LEU A 64 -3.41 -20.64 -6.24
C LEU A 64 -2.53 -21.86 -6.57
N GLN A 65 -1.22 -21.63 -6.75
CA GLN A 65 -0.24 -22.68 -7.01
C GLN A 65 0.12 -23.48 -5.75
N ASN A 66 0.21 -22.80 -4.61
CA ASN A 66 0.37 -23.40 -3.29
C ASN A 66 -0.97 -23.39 -2.53
N ASP A 67 -1.17 -24.34 -1.63
CA ASP A 67 -2.40 -24.42 -0.84
C ASP A 67 -2.37 -23.36 0.27
N PRO A 68 -3.23 -22.32 0.23
CA PRO A 68 -3.23 -21.27 1.24
C PRO A 68 -3.70 -21.76 2.63
N ARG A 69 -4.28 -22.97 2.72
CA ARG A 69 -4.75 -23.58 3.98
C ARG A 69 -3.66 -24.40 4.67
N ASP A 70 -2.60 -24.75 3.96
CA ASP A 70 -1.49 -25.54 4.47
C ASP A 70 -0.33 -24.63 4.88
N ARG A 71 -0.12 -24.50 6.21
CA ARG A 71 0.97 -23.67 6.76
C ARG A 71 2.35 -24.11 6.29
N SER A 72 2.54 -25.40 5.97
CA SER A 72 3.83 -25.91 5.47
C SER A 72 4.15 -25.45 4.05
N SER A 73 3.16 -24.88 3.34
CA SER A 73 3.33 -24.29 2.02
C SER A 73 3.89 -22.85 2.05
N PHE A 74 4.15 -22.28 3.23
CA PHE A 74 4.71 -20.94 3.41
C PHE A 74 6.13 -20.98 3.97
N SER A 75 6.90 -19.92 3.73
CA SER A 75 8.26 -19.80 4.27
C SER A 75 8.25 -19.54 5.77
N GLU A 76 9.34 -19.87 6.47
CA GLU A 76 9.49 -19.54 7.89
C GLU A 76 9.31 -18.04 8.16
N MET A 77 9.78 -17.17 7.27
CA MET A 77 9.58 -15.71 7.37
C MET A 77 8.10 -15.31 7.35
N ALA A 78 7.28 -15.98 6.54
CA ALA A 78 5.84 -15.71 6.52
C ALA A 78 5.17 -16.21 7.80
N LEU A 79 5.60 -17.35 8.34
CA LEU A 79 5.07 -17.91 9.58
C LEU A 79 5.51 -17.10 10.81
N GLU A 80 6.70 -16.51 10.79
CA GLU A 80 7.21 -15.66 11.87
C GLU A 80 6.33 -14.42 12.06
N LEU A 81 5.67 -13.91 11.00
CA LEU A 81 4.73 -12.80 11.11
C LEU A 81 3.51 -13.11 11.98
N ASP A 82 3.21 -14.38 12.22
CA ASP A 82 2.13 -14.81 13.11
C ASP A 82 2.58 -14.95 14.56
N ASN A 83 3.89 -14.87 14.84
CA ASN A 83 4.42 -14.88 16.19
C ASN A 83 3.99 -13.59 16.91
N PRO A 84 3.17 -13.67 17.98
CA PRO A 84 2.65 -12.49 18.66
C PRO A 84 3.73 -11.70 19.41
N THR A 85 4.94 -12.26 19.56
CA THR A 85 6.08 -11.60 20.22
C THR A 85 7.20 -11.25 19.24
N ILE A 86 6.94 -11.28 17.92
CA ILE A 86 7.91 -10.81 16.94
C ILE A 86 8.14 -9.31 17.12
N GLU A 87 9.40 -8.91 17.21
CA GLU A 87 9.77 -7.49 17.26
C GLU A 87 9.41 -6.80 15.94
N GLU A 88 8.96 -5.56 16.02
CA GLU A 88 8.48 -4.81 14.85
C GLU A 88 9.60 -4.58 13.81
N SER A 89 10.88 -4.51 14.22
CA SER A 89 12.02 -4.52 13.30
C SER A 89 12.10 -5.81 12.48
N ASP A 90 11.90 -6.96 13.12
CA ASP A 90 12.02 -8.28 12.51
C ASP A 90 10.82 -8.57 11.61
N ALA A 91 9.63 -8.12 11.99
CA ALA A 91 8.44 -8.15 11.14
C ALA A 91 8.68 -7.44 9.81
N LYS A 92 9.26 -6.23 9.83
CA LYS A 92 9.58 -5.51 8.60
C LYS A 92 10.65 -6.21 7.76
N ILE A 93 11.66 -6.82 8.38
CA ILE A 93 12.66 -7.63 7.67
C ILE A 93 11.99 -8.80 6.96
N ALA A 94 11.09 -9.52 7.64
CA ALA A 94 10.34 -10.61 7.06
C ALA A 94 9.48 -10.14 5.88
N ILE A 95 8.67 -9.09 6.05
CA ILE A 95 7.83 -8.53 4.98
C ILE A 95 8.68 -8.08 3.79
N HIS A 96 9.77 -7.34 4.02
CA HIS A 96 10.68 -6.91 2.97
C HIS A 96 11.28 -8.10 2.22
N SER A 97 11.61 -9.18 2.93
CA SER A 97 12.17 -10.39 2.32
C SER A 97 11.14 -11.15 1.47
N LEU A 98 9.88 -11.23 1.91
CA LEU A 98 8.77 -11.77 1.11
C LEU A 98 8.58 -10.94 -0.18
N LEU A 99 8.55 -9.62 -0.06
CA LEU A 99 8.43 -8.70 -1.20
C LEU A 99 9.63 -8.79 -2.14
N SER A 100 10.85 -8.95 -1.62
CA SER A 100 12.07 -9.16 -2.40
C SER A 100 12.06 -10.49 -3.15
N SER A 101 11.59 -11.57 -2.51
CA SER A 101 11.37 -12.85 -3.16
C SER A 101 10.35 -12.73 -4.31
N MET A 102 9.21 -12.09 -4.06
CA MET A 102 8.19 -11.86 -5.08
C MET A 102 8.69 -10.98 -6.23
N ARG A 103 9.47 -9.93 -5.94
CA ARG A 103 10.13 -9.09 -6.92
C ARG A 103 10.94 -9.91 -7.93
N THR A 104 11.75 -10.85 -7.45
CA THR A 104 12.62 -11.67 -8.31
C THR A 104 11.87 -12.80 -9.02
N THR A 105 10.87 -13.40 -8.38
CA THR A 105 10.21 -14.62 -8.88
C THR A 105 8.94 -14.33 -9.70
N VAL A 106 8.26 -13.22 -9.44
CA VAL A 106 6.96 -12.85 -10.02
C VAL A 106 7.05 -11.59 -10.89
N TYR A 107 7.70 -10.54 -10.40
CA TYR A 107 7.68 -9.20 -11.01
C TYR A 107 8.97 -8.83 -11.78
N ARG A 108 9.79 -9.83 -12.15
CA ARG A 108 10.95 -9.67 -13.06
C ARG A 108 11.94 -8.56 -12.64
N GLY A 109 12.04 -8.28 -11.35
CA GLY A 109 12.99 -7.31 -10.81
C GLY A 109 12.37 -6.03 -10.25
N ASP A 110 11.05 -5.84 -10.36
CA ASP A 110 10.34 -4.70 -9.76
C ASP A 110 9.55 -5.11 -8.50
N TYR A 111 9.43 -4.22 -7.53
CA TYR A 111 8.50 -4.40 -6.41
C TYR A 111 7.04 -4.18 -6.86
N PRO A 112 6.05 -4.83 -6.21
CA PRO A 112 4.65 -4.45 -6.41
C PRO A 112 4.46 -2.98 -6.03
N ALA A 113 3.57 -2.30 -6.74
CA ALA A 113 3.22 -0.90 -6.49
C ALA A 113 1.69 -0.76 -6.44
N GLY A 114 1.21 0.23 -5.69
CA GLY A 114 -0.22 0.48 -5.50
C GLY A 114 -0.53 0.91 -4.08
N LEU A 115 -1.80 0.78 -3.71
CA LEU A 115 -2.28 0.94 -2.34
C LEU A 115 -1.76 -0.19 -1.44
N ASN A 116 -1.78 0.03 -0.12
CA ASN A 116 -1.36 -0.97 0.87
C ASN A 116 -2.10 -2.29 0.73
N VAL A 117 -3.41 -2.24 0.46
CA VAL A 117 -4.25 -3.42 0.19
C VAL A 117 -3.80 -4.16 -1.07
N GLU A 118 -3.37 -3.47 -2.12
CA GLU A 118 -2.96 -4.09 -3.39
C GLU A 118 -1.62 -4.82 -3.21
N ILE A 119 -0.69 -4.23 -2.46
CA ILE A 119 0.58 -4.87 -2.09
C ILE A 119 0.31 -6.10 -1.21
N THR A 120 -0.63 -5.99 -0.25
CA THR A 120 -1.04 -7.11 0.59
C THR A 120 -1.68 -8.21 -0.26
N ASN A 121 -2.62 -7.89 -1.14
CA ASN A 121 -3.24 -8.83 -2.07
C ASN A 121 -2.22 -9.55 -2.95
N ALA A 122 -1.19 -8.85 -3.44
CA ALA A 122 -0.10 -9.46 -4.20
C ALA A 122 0.64 -10.52 -3.38
N LEU A 123 0.94 -10.26 -2.10
CA LEU A 123 1.49 -11.25 -1.17
C LEU A 123 0.50 -12.39 -0.88
N LEU A 124 -0.80 -12.10 -0.87
CA LEU A 124 -1.84 -13.11 -0.73
C LEU A 124 -2.03 -13.96 -2.00
N GLY A 125 -1.35 -13.68 -3.10
CA GLY A 125 -1.44 -14.48 -4.33
C GLY A 125 -2.26 -13.84 -5.44
N ASP A 126 -2.74 -12.61 -5.27
CA ASP A 126 -3.20 -11.79 -6.40
C ASP A 126 -2.02 -11.21 -7.19
N ASN A 127 -1.21 -12.11 -7.71
CA ASN A 127 -0.04 -11.77 -8.50
C ASN A 127 -0.01 -12.63 -9.77
N PRO A 128 0.78 -12.25 -10.80
CA PRO A 128 0.79 -12.94 -12.09
C PRO A 128 1.06 -14.46 -12.03
N ARG A 129 1.74 -14.95 -10.98
CA ARG A 129 2.03 -16.38 -10.82
C ARG A 129 1.03 -17.11 -9.95
N LYS A 130 0.09 -16.41 -9.30
CA LYS A 130 -0.88 -17.00 -8.36
C LYS A 130 -0.21 -17.82 -7.26
N VAL A 131 0.90 -17.31 -6.73
CA VAL A 131 1.63 -17.89 -5.58
C VAL A 131 1.36 -17.04 -4.36
N ALA A 132 0.84 -17.62 -3.28
CA ALA A 132 0.68 -16.92 -2.01
C ALA A 132 2.00 -16.98 -1.22
N TYR A 133 2.50 -15.81 -0.81
CA TYR A 133 3.68 -15.64 0.03
C TYR A 133 3.30 -15.48 1.50
N LEU A 134 2.07 -15.06 1.78
CA LEU A 134 1.52 -14.87 3.11
C LEU A 134 0.13 -15.52 3.20
N PRO A 135 -0.23 -16.16 4.32
CA PRO A 135 -1.57 -16.69 4.53
C PRO A 135 -2.54 -15.56 4.93
N MET A 136 -3.78 -15.59 4.44
CA MET A 136 -4.75 -14.50 4.64
C MET A 136 -5.32 -14.42 6.07
N ASP A 137 -5.11 -15.45 6.88
CA ASP A 137 -5.46 -15.48 8.30
C ASP A 137 -4.29 -15.03 9.19
N SER A 138 -3.24 -14.43 8.61
CA SER A 138 -2.17 -13.79 9.39
C SER A 138 -2.74 -12.69 10.30
N PRO A 139 -2.34 -12.61 11.58
CA PRO A 139 -2.86 -11.62 12.52
C PRO A 139 -2.42 -10.18 12.19
N ARG A 140 -1.44 -10.03 11.27
CA ARG A 140 -0.95 -8.74 10.79
C ARG A 140 -1.75 -8.19 9.61
N ILE A 141 -2.90 -8.77 9.27
CA ILE A 141 -3.81 -8.25 8.26
C ILE A 141 -5.06 -7.69 8.94
N ASN A 142 -5.34 -6.40 8.74
CA ASN A 142 -6.52 -5.75 9.33
C ASN A 142 -7.82 -6.06 8.55
N GLU A 143 -8.95 -5.53 9.03
CA GLU A 143 -10.26 -5.70 8.39
C GLU A 143 -10.36 -5.12 6.97
N TYR A 144 -9.49 -4.15 6.64
CA TYR A 144 -9.36 -3.52 5.33
C TYR A 144 -8.50 -4.35 4.36
N GLY A 145 -7.88 -5.44 4.83
CA GLY A 145 -7.00 -6.30 4.03
C GLY A 145 -5.59 -5.72 3.86
N GLU A 146 -5.17 -4.83 4.74
CA GLU A 146 -3.85 -4.21 4.71
C GLU A 146 -2.94 -4.86 5.75
N LEU A 147 -1.66 -5.02 5.41
CA LEU A 147 -0.63 -5.34 6.37
C LEU A 147 -0.45 -4.20 7.38
N VAL A 148 -0.51 -4.54 8.67
CA VAL A 148 -0.36 -3.61 9.79
C VAL A 148 0.86 -3.93 10.66
N ASP A 149 1.41 -2.88 11.26
CA ASP A 149 2.39 -2.98 12.33
C ASP A 149 1.79 -3.49 13.64
N GLU A 150 2.64 -3.73 14.63
CA GLU A 150 2.21 -4.22 15.96
C GLU A 150 1.20 -3.28 16.68
N TYR A 151 1.14 -2.01 16.27
CA TYR A 151 0.23 -1.00 16.83
C TYR A 151 -1.12 -0.94 16.10
N GLY A 152 -1.29 -1.76 15.06
CA GLY A 152 -2.49 -1.84 14.23
C GLY A 152 -2.56 -0.78 13.14
N THR A 153 -1.47 -0.07 12.86
CA THR A 153 -1.40 0.94 11.80
C THR A 153 -0.91 0.28 10.52
N ALA A 154 -1.56 0.57 9.38
CA ALA A 154 -1.11 0.04 8.10
C ALA A 154 0.32 0.50 7.79
N TYR A 155 1.18 -0.41 7.34
CA TYR A 155 2.53 -0.07 6.92
C TYR A 155 2.49 0.95 5.77
N TRP A 156 3.47 1.85 5.73
CA TRP A 156 3.71 2.67 4.55
C TRP A 156 4.79 2.03 3.67
N PHE A 157 4.37 1.55 2.50
CA PHE A 157 5.27 1.04 1.47
C PHE A 157 5.68 2.19 0.54
N HIS A 158 6.95 2.57 0.59
CA HIS A 158 7.50 3.63 -0.25
C HIS A 158 8.60 3.09 -1.15
N SER A 159 8.35 3.11 -2.46
CA SER A 159 9.36 2.76 -3.45
C SER A 159 9.99 4.03 -4.02
N LYS A 160 11.30 4.23 -3.78
CA LYS A 160 12.07 5.34 -4.35
C LYS A 160 12.45 5.06 -5.82
N ALA A 161 12.67 3.79 -6.15
CA ALA A 161 12.95 3.27 -7.48
C ALA A 161 12.41 1.84 -7.58
N SER A 162 12.28 1.28 -8.79
CA SER A 162 11.62 -0.01 -8.98
C SER A 162 12.26 -1.18 -8.22
N ASN A 163 13.54 -1.04 -7.83
CA ASN A 163 14.32 -1.99 -7.06
C ASN A 163 14.63 -1.54 -5.61
N ASP A 164 14.05 -0.43 -5.14
CA ASP A 164 14.28 0.15 -3.82
C ASP A 164 12.94 0.38 -3.12
N LEU A 165 12.70 -0.39 -2.05
CA LEU A 165 11.49 -0.37 -1.25
C LEU A 165 11.84 -0.13 0.22
N THR A 166 11.28 0.94 0.78
CA THR A 166 11.26 1.21 2.21
C THR A 166 9.89 0.86 2.79
N ILE A 167 9.89 0.16 3.91
CA ILE A 167 8.70 -0.14 4.72
C ILE A 167 8.80 0.68 6.01
N THR A 168 7.75 1.43 6.33
CA THR A 168 7.68 2.25 7.54
C THR A 168 6.50 1.82 8.40
N SER A 169 6.77 1.46 9.66
CA SER A 169 5.75 1.41 10.73
C SER A 169 5.59 2.81 11.31
N ALA A 170 4.36 3.17 11.65
CA ALA A 170 4.05 4.46 12.26
C ALA A 170 4.41 4.51 13.76
N GLY A 171 4.83 3.40 14.34
CA GLY A 171 5.21 3.32 15.74
C GLY A 171 4.04 3.48 16.73
N PRO A 172 4.35 3.49 18.03
CA PRO A 172 3.38 3.68 19.11
C PRO A 172 2.43 4.88 18.96
N ASP A 173 2.88 5.99 18.36
CA ASP A 173 2.04 7.19 18.20
C ASP A 173 1.00 7.08 17.06
N LYS A 174 1.11 6.04 16.23
CA LYS A 174 0.24 5.71 15.09
C LYS A 174 0.18 6.80 14.02
N ARG A 175 1.21 7.63 13.91
CA ARG A 175 1.30 8.73 12.96
C ARG A 175 2.57 8.61 12.14
N LEU A 176 2.40 8.46 10.83
CA LEU A 176 3.53 8.49 9.91
C LEU A 176 4.24 9.85 9.94
N HIS A 177 5.55 9.81 9.67
CA HIS A 177 6.43 10.97 9.56
C HIS A 177 6.68 11.67 10.88
N THR A 178 6.68 10.92 11.97
CA THR A 178 7.13 11.39 13.28
C THR A 178 8.52 10.81 13.60
N ALA A 179 9.05 11.16 14.78
CA ALA A 179 10.34 10.64 15.24
C ALA A 179 10.27 9.17 15.67
N ASP A 180 9.06 8.62 15.81
CA ASP A 180 8.76 7.27 16.29
C ASP A 180 8.63 6.25 15.13
N ASP A 181 8.64 6.73 13.89
CA ASP A 181 8.64 5.90 12.69
C ASP A 181 9.78 4.85 12.74
N ILE A 182 9.43 3.58 12.56
CA ILE A 182 10.42 2.49 12.46
C ILE A 182 10.54 2.07 10.99
N ARG A 183 11.71 2.27 10.39
CA ARG A 183 11.94 2.10 8.94
C ARG A 183 12.84 0.91 8.62
N TYR A 184 12.57 0.24 7.51
CA TYR A 184 13.45 -0.78 6.95
C TYR A 184 13.40 -0.82 5.41
N PRO A 185 14.54 -0.88 4.71
CA PRO A 185 15.90 -0.70 5.24
C PRO A 185 16.08 0.69 5.89
N THR A 186 16.98 0.80 6.86
CA THR A 186 17.39 2.10 7.42
C THR A 186 18.29 2.80 6.41
N ASP A 187 18.02 4.07 6.11
CA ASP A 187 18.91 4.93 5.31
C ASP A 187 20.27 5.17 6.01
#